data_AF-A0A0B2SIK5-F1
#
_entry.id   AF-A0A0B2SIK5-F1
#
_cell.length_a   1.000
_cell.length_b   1.000
_cell.length_c   1.000
_cell.angle_alpha   90.00
_cell.angle_beta   90.00
_cell.angle_gamma   90.00
#
_symmetry.space_group_name_H-M   'P 1'
#
loop_
_entity.id
_entity.type
_entity.pdbx_description
1 polymer ?
#
loop_
_entity_poly.entity_id
_entity_poly.type
_entity_poly.pdbx_seq_one_letter_code
_entity_poly.pdbx_strand_id
1 'polypeptide(L)'
;MDENDIQRGEEIRATLEEAIKGSRIAITVLSKDYAYSSFCLDELKTILGCYREKTLLVIPVFYKVDPSDVRRLQGSYAEGLARHEERFHPNMEDWKKALQKVPELAGHHFKDGAGYEFEFIGKIVDDVFLKINEAEASISVADRPVGLDSQVDTIRKSVNPGSRDAISMIGIHGMGGVGKSTLARHVYNLHKNDFHGSCFLQNVREESNRKGLKHLQSILLLQIFKEDINLESEHQGTSMIKNKLRGKKVLLVLDDVDEHKQLQAFVEKSDWESESMPGTRVVLIITTRDKQLLTSYGVEITHEVGELSETDAIELLKRKAFNTYKESYKQVLKDVVTWTSRLPLTLEVIGSNLFEKTIEEWESAIKQYQRIPNKKILKILRVSFDALEEEEKSVFLDITCCLKGYKWKEIEDILHLLYDNCMKYHIGVLVDKSLIKIRDDDEVIVHDLIENMGKEIDRQESPKEAGKRRRLWLQKDIIQVLKDNSGTSEVKIIRLDFPISDKQKTIEWDGNALQEMKNLTALIIRNGILSQAPNHLPESLRILEWHRHHLHCPPSDFDTTKLAIRHF
;
A
#
# COMPACT_ATOMS: atom_id res chain seq x y z
N MET A 1 40.23 -12.25 -4.15
CA MET A 1 41.62 -11.99 -3.67
C MET A 1 42.52 -12.35 -4.84
N ASP A 2 43.43 -11.47 -5.24
CA ASP A 2 44.23 -11.66 -6.47
C ASP A 2 45.07 -12.95 -6.45
N GLU A 3 45.39 -13.49 -5.26
CA GLU A 3 46.16 -14.72 -5.12
C GLU A 3 45.34 -16.02 -5.19
N ASN A 4 44.00 -15.98 -5.05
CA ASN A 4 43.19 -17.19 -4.85
C ASN A 4 42.22 -17.53 -6.00
N ASP A 5 41.87 -16.58 -6.88
CA ASP A 5 40.81 -16.77 -7.89
C ASP A 5 41.25 -16.57 -9.35
N ILE A 6 42.50 -16.15 -9.62
CA ILE A 6 43.01 -16.03 -11.00
C ILE A 6 43.39 -17.42 -11.53
N GLN A 7 42.74 -17.88 -12.60
CA GLN A 7 43.05 -19.18 -13.20
C GLN A 7 44.48 -19.19 -13.77
N ARG A 8 45.25 -20.23 -13.47
CA ARG A 8 46.62 -20.39 -13.97
C ARG A 8 46.61 -20.42 -15.50
N GLY A 9 47.15 -19.38 -16.14
CA GLY A 9 47.25 -19.25 -17.60
C GLY A 9 46.60 -17.99 -18.19
N GLU A 10 45.86 -17.20 -17.40
CA GLU A 10 45.24 -15.95 -17.84
C GLU A 10 46.18 -14.73 -17.75
N GLU A 11 45.90 -13.70 -18.57
CA GLU A 11 46.64 -12.44 -18.55
C GLU A 11 46.18 -11.57 -17.37
N ILE A 12 47.02 -11.50 -16.32
CA ILE A 12 46.74 -10.86 -15.02
C ILE A 12 46.14 -9.45 -15.16
N ARG A 13 46.64 -8.63 -16.10
CA ARG A 13 46.15 -7.26 -16.32
C ARG A 13 44.71 -7.21 -16.84
N ALA A 14 44.35 -8.07 -17.79
CA ALA A 14 43.01 -8.08 -18.38
C ALA A 14 41.97 -8.53 -17.33
N THR A 15 42.30 -9.58 -16.55
CA THR A 15 41.44 -10.10 -15.48
C THR A 15 41.18 -9.05 -14.39
N LEU A 16 42.21 -8.28 -14.00
CA LEU A 16 42.07 -7.20 -13.00
C LEU A 16 41.22 -6.04 -13.53
N GLU A 17 41.36 -5.64 -14.79
CA GLU A 17 40.51 -4.60 -15.38
C GLU A 17 39.02 -5.00 -15.41
N GLU A 18 38.73 -6.26 -15.75
CA GLU A 18 37.36 -6.79 -15.71
C GLU A 18 36.81 -6.83 -14.27
N ALA A 19 37.63 -7.25 -13.30
CA ALA A 19 37.25 -7.27 -11.90
C ALA A 19 36.95 -5.86 -11.36
N ILE A 20 37.75 -4.85 -11.73
CA ILE A 20 37.50 -3.45 -11.38
C ILE A 20 36.17 -2.98 -11.98
N LYS A 21 35.93 -3.26 -13.27
CA LYS A 21 34.68 -2.89 -13.96
C LYS A 21 33.45 -3.59 -13.38
N GLY A 22 33.60 -4.82 -12.88
CA GLY A 22 32.54 -5.57 -12.20
C GLY A 22 32.34 -5.22 -10.73
N SER A 23 33.20 -4.39 -10.14
CA SER A 23 33.14 -4.01 -8.73
C SER A 23 32.16 -2.88 -8.47
N ARG A 24 31.55 -2.87 -7.27
CA ARG A 24 30.65 -1.78 -6.83
C ARG A 24 31.38 -0.69 -6.05
N ILE A 25 32.42 -1.08 -5.32
CA ILE A 25 33.23 -0.19 -4.48
C ILE A 25 34.71 -0.52 -4.73
N ALA A 26 35.53 0.51 -4.90
CA ALA A 26 36.98 0.40 -4.92
C ALA A 26 37.58 1.17 -3.74
N ILE A 27 38.37 0.48 -2.93
CA ILE A 27 39.12 1.07 -1.82
C ILE A 27 40.56 1.28 -2.29
N THR A 28 40.99 2.53 -2.45
CA THR A 28 42.33 2.85 -2.96
C THR A 28 43.27 3.16 -1.81
N VAL A 29 44.10 2.18 -1.43
CA VAL A 29 45.06 2.32 -0.32
C VAL A 29 46.35 2.96 -0.84
N LEU A 30 46.45 4.28 -0.65
CA LEU A 30 47.58 5.10 -1.04
C LEU A 30 48.66 5.07 0.06
N SER A 31 49.77 4.41 -0.24
CA SER A 31 50.95 4.29 0.63
C SER A 31 52.15 5.03 0.03
N LYS A 32 53.21 5.18 0.82
CA LYS A 32 54.41 5.92 0.41
C LYS A 32 55.00 5.43 -0.92
N ASP A 33 54.94 4.12 -1.16
CA ASP A 33 55.57 3.49 -2.33
C ASP A 33 54.58 3.20 -3.48
N TYR A 34 53.32 3.64 -3.38
CA TYR A 34 52.27 3.34 -4.35
C TYR A 34 52.65 3.73 -5.79
N ALA A 35 53.29 4.88 -5.97
CA ALA A 35 53.65 5.41 -7.29
C ALA A 35 54.87 4.72 -7.95
N TYR A 36 55.54 3.78 -7.28
CA TYR A 36 56.63 3.00 -7.88
C TYR A 36 56.13 1.77 -8.64
N SER A 37 54.84 1.42 -8.49
CA SER A 37 54.22 0.27 -9.14
C SER A 37 53.38 0.73 -10.34
N SER A 38 53.76 0.31 -11.54
CA SER A 38 52.95 0.56 -12.74
C SER A 38 51.58 -0.12 -12.66
N PHE A 39 51.47 -1.26 -11.98
CA PHE A 39 50.20 -1.96 -11.77
C PHE A 39 49.24 -1.12 -10.93
N CYS A 40 49.68 -0.60 -9.79
CA CYS A 40 48.85 0.24 -8.92
C CYS A 40 48.38 1.53 -9.62
N LEU A 41 49.21 2.09 -10.51
CA LEU A 41 48.88 3.27 -11.30
C LEU A 41 47.90 2.96 -12.46
N ASP A 42 48.05 1.83 -13.14
CA ASP A 42 47.13 1.37 -14.18
C ASP A 42 45.74 1.01 -13.59
N GLU A 43 45.71 0.35 -12.44
CA GLU A 43 44.47 0.06 -11.70
C GLU A 43 43.78 1.36 -11.26
N LEU A 44 44.53 2.31 -10.70
CA LEU A 44 43.99 3.61 -10.27
C LEU A 44 43.39 4.40 -11.44
N LYS A 45 44.06 4.38 -12.60
CA LYS A 45 43.55 4.95 -13.84
C LYS A 45 42.20 4.32 -14.22
N THR A 46 42.10 3.00 -14.16
CA THR A 46 40.89 2.25 -14.50
C THR A 46 39.75 2.55 -13.52
N ILE A 47 40.03 2.51 -12.21
CA ILE A 47 39.08 2.85 -11.13
C ILE A 47 38.50 4.25 -11.34
N LEU A 48 39.34 5.24 -11.62
CA LEU A 48 38.87 6.61 -11.85
C LEU A 48 38.15 6.79 -13.20
N GLY A 49 38.42 5.94 -14.18
CA GLY A 49 37.62 5.81 -15.39
C GLY A 49 36.17 5.44 -15.05
N CYS A 50 35.99 4.33 -14.33
CA CYS A 50 34.67 3.86 -13.89
C CYS A 50 33.95 4.88 -12.96
N TYR A 51 34.70 5.55 -12.09
CA TYR A 51 34.16 6.62 -11.24
C TYR A 51 33.55 7.78 -12.06
N ARG A 52 34.20 8.20 -13.15
CA ARG A 52 33.68 9.27 -14.03
C ARG A 52 32.38 8.88 -14.74
N GLU A 53 32.24 7.60 -15.07
CA GLU A 53 31.03 7.02 -15.65
C GLU A 53 29.92 6.77 -14.60
N LYS A 54 30.19 7.07 -13.33
CA LYS A 54 29.30 6.86 -12.18
C LYS A 54 28.91 5.38 -11.96
N THR A 55 29.75 4.46 -12.39
CA THR A 55 29.53 3.00 -12.25
C THR A 55 30.19 2.42 -11.00
N LEU A 56 31.15 3.13 -10.40
CA LEU A 56 31.96 2.66 -9.28
C LEU A 56 32.09 3.73 -8.18
N LEU A 57 31.86 3.34 -6.93
CA LEU A 57 32.14 4.19 -5.76
C LEU A 57 33.61 4.06 -5.36
N VAL A 58 34.32 5.17 -5.16
CA VAL A 58 35.75 5.17 -4.80
C VAL A 58 35.95 5.74 -3.41
N ILE A 59 36.65 5.00 -2.55
CA ILE A 59 36.99 5.39 -1.18
C ILE A 59 38.52 5.41 -1.04
N PRO A 60 39.16 6.59 -1.06
CA PRO A 60 40.60 6.66 -0.85
C PRO A 60 40.98 6.50 0.62
N VAL A 61 42.05 5.76 0.85
CA VAL A 61 42.67 5.53 2.15
C VAL A 61 44.11 6.00 2.07
N PHE A 62 44.43 7.11 2.70
CA PHE A 62 45.78 7.67 2.78
C PHE A 62 46.49 7.07 3.99
N TYR A 63 47.30 6.04 3.75
CA TYR A 63 48.00 5.32 4.81
C TYR A 63 49.44 5.82 4.92
N LYS A 64 49.72 6.60 5.98
CA LYS A 64 51.02 7.20 6.28
C LYS A 64 51.56 8.09 5.15
N VAL A 65 50.65 8.75 4.44
CA VAL A 65 50.93 9.69 3.35
C VAL A 65 49.99 10.88 3.49
N ASP A 66 50.50 12.10 3.29
CA ASP A 66 49.64 13.27 3.24
C ASP A 66 48.93 13.36 1.87
N PRO A 67 47.59 13.50 1.82
CA PRO A 67 46.85 13.68 0.58
C PRO A 67 47.38 14.82 -0.30
N SER A 68 48.01 15.84 0.31
CA SER A 68 48.62 16.98 -0.39
C SER A 68 49.83 16.55 -1.22
N ASP A 69 50.63 15.61 -0.72
CA ASP A 69 51.81 15.09 -1.42
C ASP A 69 51.39 14.28 -2.64
N VAL A 70 50.31 13.50 -2.52
CA VAL A 70 49.69 12.79 -3.64
C VAL A 70 49.14 13.77 -4.66
N ARG A 71 48.40 14.79 -4.22
CA ARG A 71 47.77 15.78 -5.12
C ARG A 71 48.79 16.61 -5.88
N ARG A 72 49.86 17.04 -5.21
CA ARG A 72 50.91 17.87 -5.81
C ARG A 72 52.00 17.05 -6.51
N LEU A 73 51.92 15.72 -6.42
CA LEU A 73 52.93 14.79 -6.92
C LEU A 73 54.31 15.15 -6.36
N GLN A 74 54.42 15.22 -5.03
CA GLN A 74 55.62 15.57 -4.28
C GLN A 74 56.16 14.38 -3.50
N GLY A 75 57.41 14.48 -3.03
CA GLY A 75 58.07 13.43 -2.26
C GLY A 75 58.16 12.10 -3.01
N SER A 76 57.79 11.01 -2.35
CA SER A 76 57.88 9.65 -2.91
C SER A 76 57.03 9.45 -4.16
N TYR A 77 55.96 10.21 -4.34
CA TYR A 77 55.14 10.14 -5.55
C TYR A 77 55.84 10.77 -6.77
N ALA A 78 56.61 11.84 -6.57
CA ALA A 78 57.43 12.43 -7.62
C ALA A 78 58.56 11.48 -8.05
N GLU A 79 59.24 10.90 -7.06
CA GLU A 79 60.34 9.95 -7.27
C GLU A 79 59.87 8.67 -7.98
N GLY A 80 58.71 8.13 -7.57
CA GLY A 80 58.11 6.96 -8.21
C GLY A 80 57.76 7.21 -9.68
N LEU A 81 57.13 8.36 -9.98
CA LEU A 81 56.79 8.73 -11.35
C LEU A 81 58.04 8.97 -12.23
N ALA A 82 59.08 9.61 -11.71
CA ALA A 82 60.33 9.84 -12.45
C ALA A 82 60.97 8.53 -12.93
N ARG A 83 60.91 7.47 -12.10
CA ARG A 83 61.41 6.13 -12.45
C ARG A 83 60.66 5.51 -13.64
N HIS A 84 59.38 5.86 -13.83
CA HIS A 84 58.59 5.39 -14.97
C HIS A 84 58.79 6.25 -16.22
N GLU A 85 59.13 7.54 -16.08
CA GLU A 85 59.49 8.42 -17.20
C GLU A 85 60.76 7.94 -17.91
N GLU A 86 61.77 7.48 -17.17
CA GLU A 86 62.99 6.89 -17.73
C GLU A 86 62.73 5.64 -18.60
N ARG A 87 61.58 4.99 -18.42
CA ARG A 87 61.15 3.80 -19.17
C ARG A 87 60.19 4.11 -20.33
N PHE A 88 59.92 5.39 -20.62
CA PHE A 88 59.00 5.85 -21.67
C PHE A 88 57.59 5.21 -21.60
N HIS A 89 56.99 5.15 -20.41
CA HIS A 89 55.68 4.52 -20.25
C HIS A 89 54.56 5.37 -20.93
N PRO A 90 53.71 4.79 -21.79
CA PRO A 90 52.74 5.56 -22.59
C PRO A 90 51.61 6.19 -21.75
N ASN A 91 51.35 5.66 -20.55
CA ASN A 91 50.25 6.11 -19.66
C ASN A 91 50.62 7.25 -18.71
N MET A 92 51.83 7.83 -18.80
CA MET A 92 52.35 8.79 -17.80
C MET A 92 51.39 9.95 -17.49
N GLU A 93 50.78 10.53 -18.52
CA GLU A 93 49.87 11.67 -18.35
C GLU A 93 48.56 11.28 -17.66
N ASP A 94 48.04 10.10 -17.95
CA ASP A 94 46.83 9.59 -17.32
C ASP A 94 47.05 9.22 -15.85
N TRP A 95 48.22 8.65 -15.53
CA TRP A 95 48.62 8.36 -14.16
C TRP A 95 48.73 9.63 -13.32
N LYS A 96 49.37 10.69 -13.85
CA LYS A 96 49.45 12.00 -13.19
C LYS A 96 48.06 12.56 -12.91
N LYS A 97 47.16 12.54 -13.90
CA LYS A 97 45.76 12.98 -13.74
C LYS A 97 45.00 12.16 -12.70
N ALA A 98 45.20 10.84 -12.69
CA ALA A 98 44.56 9.96 -11.73
C ALA A 98 45.00 10.31 -10.29
N LEU A 99 46.31 10.37 -10.04
CA LEU A 99 46.88 10.72 -8.74
C LEU A 99 46.50 12.11 -8.26
N GLN A 100 46.34 13.08 -9.16
CA GLN A 100 45.87 14.43 -8.80
C GLN A 100 44.39 14.43 -8.42
N LYS A 101 43.58 13.54 -9.02
CA LYS A 101 42.13 13.50 -8.85
C LYS A 101 41.68 12.73 -7.60
N VAL A 102 42.33 11.62 -7.25
CA VAL A 102 41.93 10.80 -6.09
C VAL A 102 41.87 11.61 -4.78
N PRO A 103 42.84 12.50 -4.46
CA PRO A 103 42.81 13.33 -3.26
C PRO A 103 41.73 14.41 -3.22
N GLU A 104 40.95 14.59 -4.29
CA GLU A 104 39.76 15.44 -4.28
C GLU A 104 38.52 14.72 -3.72
N LEU A 105 38.57 13.38 -3.61
CA LEU A 105 37.50 12.58 -3.04
C LEU A 105 37.62 12.55 -1.51
N ALA A 106 36.49 12.56 -0.81
CA ALA A 106 36.46 12.38 0.64
C ALA A 106 36.87 10.95 0.99
N GLY A 107 37.85 10.80 1.86
CA GLY A 107 38.41 9.51 2.25
C GLY A 107 38.98 9.50 3.66
N HIS A 108 39.67 8.41 3.97
CA HIS A 108 40.21 8.14 5.31
C HIS A 108 41.71 8.42 5.33
N HIS A 109 42.22 9.01 6.42
CA HIS A 109 43.63 9.37 6.54
C HIS A 109 44.20 8.84 7.86
N PHE A 110 45.28 8.07 7.76
CA PHE A 110 46.02 7.53 8.90
C PHE A 110 47.43 8.11 8.94
N LYS A 111 47.77 8.82 10.02
CA LYS A 111 49.12 9.34 10.29
C LYS A 111 49.81 8.50 11.36
N ASP A 112 51.13 8.44 11.30
CA ASP A 112 51.91 7.82 12.38
C ASP A 112 51.63 8.52 13.73
N GLY A 113 51.34 7.71 14.75
CA GLY A 113 50.99 8.19 16.09
C GLY A 113 49.53 8.66 16.27
N ALA A 114 48.67 8.55 15.26
CA ALA A 114 47.28 9.01 15.33
C ALA A 114 46.30 8.04 16.04
N GLY A 115 46.73 6.81 16.36
CA GLY A 115 45.91 5.79 17.03
C GLY A 115 46.30 4.38 16.61
N TYR A 116 45.52 3.39 17.05
CA TYR A 116 45.72 2.00 16.67
C TYR A 116 45.13 1.69 15.29
N GLU A 117 45.87 0.95 14.46
CA GLU A 117 45.45 0.60 13.09
C GLU A 117 44.14 -0.21 13.07
N PHE A 118 43.88 -1.06 14.08
CA PHE A 118 42.65 -1.86 14.13
C PHE A 118 41.39 -1.00 14.28
N GLU A 119 41.45 0.12 15.03
CA GLU A 119 40.32 1.05 15.16
C GLU A 119 40.08 1.81 13.86
N PHE A 120 41.16 2.18 13.17
CA PHE A 120 41.09 2.84 11.87
C PHE A 120 40.47 1.91 10.81
N ILE A 121 40.92 0.65 10.76
CA ILE A 121 40.33 -0.37 9.89
C ILE A 121 38.86 -0.59 10.24
N GLY A 122 38.51 -0.67 11.53
CA GLY A 122 37.12 -0.80 11.98
C GLY A 122 36.22 0.31 11.42
N LYS A 123 36.66 1.58 11.49
CA LYS A 123 35.92 2.72 10.90
C LYS A 123 35.72 2.61 9.39
N ILE A 124 36.72 2.12 8.66
CA ILE A 124 36.60 1.90 7.22
C ILE A 124 35.59 0.78 6.93
N VAL A 125 35.67 -0.32 7.69
CA VAL A 125 34.73 -1.44 7.56
C VAL A 125 33.30 -0.97 7.82
N ASP A 126 33.07 -0.19 8.88
CA ASP A 126 31.75 0.36 9.20
C ASP A 126 31.22 1.29 8.10
N ASP A 127 32.05 2.19 7.58
CA ASP A 127 31.69 3.11 6.47
C ASP A 127 31.35 2.34 5.18
N VAL A 128 32.17 1.34 4.82
CA VAL A 128 31.91 0.48 3.65
C VAL A 128 30.64 -0.34 3.85
N PHE A 129 30.46 -0.94 5.03
CA PHE A 129 29.27 -1.72 5.35
C PHE A 129 27.99 -0.87 5.25
N LEU A 130 28.01 0.36 5.76
CA LEU A 130 26.90 1.30 5.62
C LEU A 130 26.61 1.62 4.16
N LYS A 131 27.64 1.90 3.35
CA LYS A 131 27.47 2.21 1.91
C LYS A 131 26.93 1.03 1.10
N ILE A 132 27.37 -0.19 1.39
CA ILE A 132 26.83 -1.41 0.78
C ILE A 132 25.36 -1.56 1.16
N ASN A 133 25.04 -1.45 2.45
CA ASN A 133 23.68 -1.60 2.94
C ASN A 133 22.74 -0.51 2.42
N GLU A 134 23.19 0.74 2.26
CA GLU A 134 22.36 1.80 1.68
C GLU A 134 22.02 1.54 0.21
N ALA A 135 23.00 1.05 -0.56
CA ALA A 135 22.81 0.62 -1.94
C ALA A 135 21.87 -0.61 -2.03
N GLU A 136 21.92 -1.51 -1.04
CA GLU A 136 21.14 -2.75 -0.99
C GLU A 136 19.81 -2.64 -0.23
N ALA A 137 19.57 -1.55 0.51
CA ALA A 137 18.37 -1.32 1.35
C ALA A 137 17.13 -0.96 0.50
N SER A 138 16.93 -1.65 -0.62
CA SER A 138 15.68 -1.61 -1.36
C SER A 138 14.65 -2.38 -0.55
N ILE A 139 13.55 -1.74 -0.18
CA ILE A 139 12.50 -2.42 0.57
C ILE A 139 11.81 -3.38 -0.39
N SER A 140 11.64 -4.65 -0.03
CA SER A 140 10.96 -5.64 -0.88
C SER A 140 9.56 -5.14 -1.29
N VAL A 141 9.38 -4.77 -2.58
CA VAL A 141 8.17 -4.12 -3.10
C VAL A 141 6.96 -5.03 -2.91
N ALA A 142 7.02 -6.19 -3.52
CA ALA A 142 6.15 -7.33 -3.35
C ALA A 142 6.87 -8.51 -4.03
N ASP A 143 6.47 -9.73 -3.72
CA ASP A 143 6.94 -10.88 -4.49
C ASP A 143 6.25 -10.87 -5.87
N ARG A 144 7.01 -10.51 -6.92
CA ARG A 144 6.61 -10.43 -8.34
C ARG A 144 5.47 -9.44 -8.65
N PRO A 145 5.64 -8.12 -8.42
CA PRO A 145 4.60 -7.12 -8.65
C PRO A 145 4.16 -7.04 -10.12
N VAL A 146 2.94 -6.55 -10.34
CA VAL A 146 2.32 -6.33 -11.66
C VAL A 146 1.55 -5.01 -11.66
N GLY A 147 1.31 -4.42 -12.84
CA GLY A 147 0.40 -3.28 -13.02
C GLY A 147 0.78 -1.99 -12.27
N LEU A 148 2.05 -1.83 -11.88
CA LEU A 148 2.50 -0.65 -11.12
C LEU A 148 2.92 0.51 -12.02
N ASP A 149 3.47 0.25 -13.21
CA ASP A 149 4.21 1.24 -14.00
C ASP A 149 3.38 2.51 -14.31
N SER A 150 2.13 2.35 -14.76
CA SER A 150 1.25 3.47 -15.08
C SER A 150 0.87 4.33 -13.86
N GLN A 151 0.66 3.71 -12.70
CA GLN A 151 0.35 4.40 -11.45
C GLN A 151 1.59 5.11 -10.88
N VAL A 152 2.75 4.45 -10.98
CA VAL A 152 4.05 5.02 -10.60
C VAL A 152 4.35 6.26 -11.43
N ASP A 153 4.15 6.22 -12.75
CA ASP A 153 4.37 7.38 -13.62
C ASP A 153 3.49 8.58 -13.27
N THR A 154 2.28 8.33 -12.78
CA THR A 154 1.36 9.37 -12.30
C THR A 154 1.91 10.05 -11.04
N ILE A 155 2.40 9.26 -10.08
CA ILE A 155 2.96 9.79 -8.81
C ILE A 155 4.34 10.41 -9.04
N ARG A 156 5.17 9.83 -9.90
CA ARG A 156 6.55 10.26 -10.19
C ARG A 156 6.65 11.72 -10.60
N LYS A 157 5.70 12.19 -11.41
CA LYS A 157 5.62 13.61 -11.83
C LYS A 157 5.42 14.56 -10.64
N SER A 158 4.68 14.10 -9.63
CA SER A 158 4.36 14.86 -8.41
C SER A 158 5.49 14.84 -7.39
N VAL A 159 6.33 13.79 -7.40
CA VAL A 159 7.53 13.72 -6.55
C VAL A 159 8.61 14.69 -7.02
N ASN A 160 8.68 15.01 -8.32
CA ASN A 160 9.72 15.87 -8.89
C ASN A 160 9.20 17.02 -9.78
N PRO A 161 8.41 17.97 -9.24
CA PRO A 161 7.73 19.01 -10.03
C PRO A 161 8.64 20.16 -10.51
N GLY A 162 9.97 20.02 -10.44
CA GLY A 162 10.92 21.08 -10.73
C GLY A 162 11.23 21.93 -9.50
N SER A 163 12.52 22.15 -9.27
CA SER A 163 13.23 22.90 -8.21
C SER A 163 12.49 24.02 -7.43
N ARG A 164 11.40 23.72 -6.72
CA ARG A 164 10.86 24.60 -5.68
C ARG A 164 11.25 24.05 -4.32
N ASP A 165 11.91 24.89 -3.52
CA ASP A 165 12.17 24.63 -2.10
C ASP A 165 10.82 24.74 -1.37
N ALA A 166 10.11 23.62 -1.27
CA ALA A 166 8.79 23.53 -0.67
C ALA A 166 8.51 22.11 -0.14
N ILE A 167 7.50 22.00 0.72
CA ILE A 167 6.93 20.72 1.15
C ILE A 167 5.88 20.29 0.11
N SER A 168 5.93 19.03 -0.29
CA SER A 168 4.93 18.44 -1.19
C SER A 168 4.33 17.23 -0.50
N MET A 169 3.01 17.28 -0.24
CA MET A 169 2.26 16.18 0.32
C MET A 169 1.50 15.45 -0.78
N ILE A 170 1.66 14.13 -0.84
CA ILE A 170 1.02 13.25 -1.81
C ILE A 170 0.24 12.19 -1.04
N GLY A 171 -1.08 12.19 -1.18
CA GLY A 171 -1.96 11.20 -0.57
C GLY A 171 -2.31 10.07 -1.53
N ILE A 172 -1.99 8.84 -1.19
CA ILE A 172 -2.39 7.64 -1.92
C ILE A 172 -3.52 6.99 -1.12
N HIS A 173 -4.74 6.98 -1.67
CA HIS A 173 -5.92 6.46 -0.95
C HIS A 173 -6.69 5.40 -1.74
N GLY A 174 -7.63 4.73 -1.07
CA GLY A 174 -8.46 3.68 -1.65
C GLY A 174 -8.72 2.50 -0.71
N MET A 175 -9.46 1.51 -1.21
CA MET A 175 -9.93 0.35 -0.44
C MET A 175 -8.79 -0.49 0.18
N GLY A 176 -9.07 -1.20 1.27
CA GLY A 176 -8.16 -2.20 1.83
C GLY A 176 -7.78 -3.27 0.80
N GLY A 177 -6.49 -3.62 0.71
CA GLY A 177 -6.01 -4.69 -0.18
C GLY A 177 -5.77 -4.31 -1.64
N VAL A 178 -6.02 -3.05 -2.03
CA VAL A 178 -5.89 -2.57 -3.42
C VAL A 178 -4.44 -2.32 -3.88
N GLY A 179 -3.46 -2.36 -2.97
CA GLY A 179 -2.04 -2.25 -3.31
C GLY A 179 -1.38 -0.88 -3.03
N LYS A 180 -2.02 0.01 -2.26
CA LYS A 180 -1.46 1.33 -1.87
C LYS A 180 -0.04 1.25 -1.30
N SER A 181 0.18 0.37 -0.32
CA SER A 181 1.47 0.18 0.33
C SER A 181 2.53 -0.34 -0.65
N THR A 182 2.14 -1.21 -1.58
CA THR A 182 3.01 -1.73 -2.64
C THR A 182 3.41 -0.61 -3.61
N LEU A 183 2.47 0.23 -4.02
CA LEU A 183 2.71 1.38 -4.88
C LEU A 183 3.66 2.39 -4.21
N ALA A 184 3.38 2.75 -2.96
CA ALA A 184 4.22 3.69 -2.19
C ALA A 184 5.64 3.16 -2.00
N ARG A 185 5.81 1.85 -1.74
CA ARG A 185 7.12 1.22 -1.62
C ARG A 185 7.91 1.23 -2.92
N HIS A 186 7.23 1.01 -4.05
CA HIS A 186 7.85 1.09 -5.36
C HIS A 186 8.34 2.52 -5.66
N VAL A 187 7.48 3.52 -5.46
CA VAL A 187 7.83 4.94 -5.62
C VAL A 187 9.01 5.33 -4.69
N TYR A 188 8.98 4.86 -3.45
CA TYR A 188 10.07 5.09 -2.50
C TYR A 188 11.40 4.54 -3.01
N ASN A 189 11.45 3.27 -3.44
CA ASN A 189 12.68 2.66 -3.94
C ASN A 189 13.23 3.36 -5.18
N LEU A 190 12.37 3.86 -6.05
CA LEU A 190 12.78 4.60 -7.25
C LEU A 190 13.44 5.95 -6.91
N HIS A 191 13.01 6.61 -5.83
CA HIS A 191 13.39 7.99 -5.54
C HIS A 191 14.24 8.17 -4.29
N LYS A 192 14.39 7.16 -3.42
CA LYS A 192 15.11 7.30 -2.14
C LYS A 192 16.52 7.87 -2.27
N ASN A 193 17.19 7.60 -3.39
CA ASN A 193 18.56 8.05 -3.68
C ASN A 193 18.63 9.47 -4.29
N ASP A 194 17.49 10.06 -4.67
CA ASP A 194 17.40 11.44 -5.17
C ASP A 194 17.39 12.49 -4.04
N PHE A 195 17.32 12.03 -2.78
CA PHE A 195 17.20 12.86 -1.58
C PHE A 195 18.39 12.67 -0.65
N HIS A 196 18.70 13.68 0.18
CA HIS A 196 19.79 13.59 1.17
C HIS A 196 19.46 12.63 2.32
N GLY A 197 18.17 12.39 2.57
CA GLY A 197 17.72 11.40 3.53
C GLY A 197 16.34 10.88 3.14
N SER A 198 16.03 9.64 3.51
CA SER A 198 14.73 9.05 3.22
C SER A 198 14.31 8.05 4.29
N CYS A 199 13.01 7.91 4.49
CA CYS A 199 12.45 7.01 5.50
C CYS A 199 11.11 6.45 5.03
N PHE A 200 10.90 5.15 5.24
CA PHE A 200 9.62 4.49 5.02
C PHE A 200 9.13 3.94 6.35
N LEU A 201 8.11 4.57 6.92
CA LEU A 201 7.45 4.11 8.14
C LEU A 201 6.28 3.20 7.75
N GLN A 202 6.46 1.90 7.96
CA GLN A 202 5.47 0.89 7.61
C GLN A 202 4.39 0.74 8.70
N ASN A 203 3.14 0.52 8.28
CA ASN A 203 2.00 0.18 9.16
C ASN A 203 1.84 1.16 10.34
N VAL A 204 1.84 2.46 10.06
CA VAL A 204 1.80 3.55 11.05
C VAL A 204 0.63 3.38 12.02
N ARG A 205 -0.58 3.05 11.54
CA ARG A 205 -1.72 2.71 12.41
C ARG A 205 -1.37 1.65 13.44
N GLU A 206 -0.86 0.50 13.01
CA GLU A 206 -0.64 -0.65 13.88
C GLU A 206 0.55 -0.43 14.82
N GLU A 207 1.65 0.15 14.32
CA GLU A 207 2.85 0.38 15.12
C GLU A 207 2.66 1.51 16.13
N SER A 208 1.93 2.58 15.79
CA SER A 208 1.62 3.64 16.75
C SER A 208 0.73 3.13 17.89
N ASN A 209 -0.26 2.28 17.60
CA ASN A 209 -1.09 1.65 18.63
C ASN A 209 -0.31 0.65 19.49
N ARG A 210 0.67 -0.06 18.91
CA ARG A 210 1.44 -1.09 19.62
C ARG A 210 2.60 -0.54 20.45
N LYS A 211 3.31 0.47 19.93
CA LYS A 211 4.58 0.95 20.49
C LYS A 211 4.63 2.48 20.71
N GLY A 212 3.61 3.22 20.32
CA GLY A 212 3.53 4.68 20.43
C GLY A 212 4.20 5.42 19.27
N LEU A 213 3.85 6.71 19.10
CA LEU A 213 4.39 7.54 18.03
C LEU A 213 5.87 7.88 18.28
N LYS A 214 6.26 7.98 19.54
CA LYS A 214 7.66 8.14 19.98
C LYS A 214 8.59 7.08 19.37
N HIS A 215 8.15 5.83 19.28
CA HIS A 215 8.94 4.76 18.68
C HIS A 215 9.17 5.01 17.18
N LEU A 216 8.12 5.41 16.45
CA LEU A 216 8.20 5.72 15.03
C LEU A 216 9.06 6.96 14.75
N GLN A 217 8.99 7.98 15.62
CA GLN A 217 9.88 9.16 15.54
C GLN A 217 11.35 8.76 15.70
N SER A 218 11.66 7.85 16.63
CA SER A 218 13.02 7.34 16.83
C SER A 218 13.53 6.59 15.59
N ILE A 219 12.68 5.78 14.95
CA ILE A 219 13.02 5.11 13.67
C ILE A 219 13.33 6.13 12.58
N LEU A 220 12.51 7.17 12.44
CA LEU A 220 12.74 8.23 11.45
C LEU A 220 14.07 8.94 11.70
N LEU A 221 14.34 9.31 12.95
CA LEU A 221 15.60 9.97 13.33
C LEU A 221 16.81 9.09 12.99
N LEU A 222 16.74 7.79 13.29
CA LEU A 222 17.78 6.84 12.98
C LEU A 222 17.96 6.66 11.46
N GLN A 223 16.90 6.52 10.68
CA GLN A 223 17.00 6.26 9.24
C GLN A 223 17.51 7.49 8.45
N ILE A 224 17.02 8.68 8.79
CA ILE A 224 17.36 9.92 8.06
C ILE A 224 18.66 10.53 8.56
N PHE A 225 18.92 10.48 9.88
CA PHE A 225 20.05 11.19 10.49
C PHE A 225 21.14 10.28 11.06
N LYS A 226 20.95 8.95 11.04
CA LYS A 226 21.88 7.95 11.60
C LYS A 226 22.16 8.15 13.09
N GLU A 227 21.20 8.72 13.81
CA GLU A 227 21.29 8.97 15.24
C GLU A 227 20.32 8.06 15.99
N ASP A 228 20.84 7.22 16.89
CA ASP A 228 20.02 6.44 17.82
C ASP A 228 19.75 7.29 19.07
N ILE A 229 18.57 7.90 19.10
CA ILE A 229 18.19 8.88 20.12
C ILE A 229 17.06 8.30 20.96
N ASN A 230 17.31 8.17 22.26
CA ASN A 230 16.25 7.88 23.21
C ASN A 230 15.47 9.16 23.50
N LEU A 231 14.34 9.35 22.83
CA LEU A 231 13.44 10.46 23.09
C LEU A 231 12.87 10.35 24.52
N GLU A 232 12.56 11.48 25.15
CA GLU A 232 11.86 11.53 26.44
C GLU A 232 10.34 11.54 26.21
N SER A 233 9.87 12.28 25.20
CA SER A 233 8.44 12.41 24.85
C SER A 233 8.19 12.54 23.34
N GLU A 234 6.93 12.38 22.92
CA GLU A 234 6.49 12.57 21.53
C GLU A 234 6.71 14.01 21.05
N HIS A 235 6.41 15.01 21.90
CA HIS A 235 6.60 16.42 21.58
C HIS A 235 8.07 16.79 21.35
N GLN A 236 8.98 16.21 22.14
CA GLN A 236 10.42 16.37 21.92
C GLN A 236 10.83 15.79 20.56
N GLY A 237 10.31 14.62 20.21
CA GLY A 237 10.53 13.99 18.90
C GLY A 237 10.09 14.89 17.75
N THR A 238 8.87 15.43 17.80
CA THR A 238 8.32 16.33 16.78
C THR A 238 9.22 17.56 16.59
N SER A 239 9.58 18.24 17.68
CA SER A 239 10.44 19.43 17.64
C SER A 239 11.83 19.12 17.08
N MET A 240 12.40 17.98 17.44
CA MET A 240 13.72 17.55 16.97
C MET A 240 13.72 17.23 15.47
N ILE A 241 12.71 16.49 15.00
CA ILE A 241 12.51 16.17 13.59
C ILE A 241 12.40 17.48 12.79
N LYS A 242 11.53 18.40 13.20
CA LYS A 242 11.37 19.72 12.56
C LYS A 242 12.71 20.42 12.42
N ASN A 243 13.47 20.55 13.50
CA ASN A 243 14.75 21.27 13.50
C ASN A 243 15.81 20.61 12.62
N LYS A 244 15.87 19.28 12.57
CA LYS A 244 16.87 18.54 11.77
C LYS A 244 16.53 18.44 10.29
N LEU A 245 15.26 18.56 9.92
CA LEU A 245 14.83 18.62 8.51
C LEU A 245 15.21 19.94 7.83
N ARG A 246 15.47 21.00 8.60
CA ARG A 246 15.86 22.32 8.08
C ARG A 246 17.10 22.23 7.18
N GLY A 247 17.01 22.79 5.98
CA GLY A 247 18.07 22.82 4.98
C GLY A 247 18.35 21.48 4.29
N LYS A 248 17.45 20.49 4.42
CA LYS A 248 17.63 19.16 3.82
C LYS A 248 16.56 18.82 2.79
N LYS A 249 16.95 17.93 1.87
CA LYS A 249 16.06 17.28 0.91
C LYS A 249 15.71 15.90 1.46
N VAL A 250 14.46 15.68 1.81
CA VAL A 250 14.00 14.43 2.44
C VAL A 250 12.78 13.83 1.74
N LEU A 251 12.78 12.51 1.57
CA LEU A 251 11.62 11.72 1.15
C LEU A 251 11.09 10.91 2.33
N LEU A 252 9.87 11.19 2.77
CA LEU A 252 9.22 10.49 3.87
C LEU A 252 7.97 9.77 3.35
N VAL A 253 7.82 8.49 3.69
CA VAL A 253 6.60 7.72 3.41
C VAL A 253 5.99 7.24 4.72
N LEU A 254 4.72 7.58 4.93
CA LEU A 254 3.90 7.13 6.05
C LEU A 254 2.84 6.16 5.52
N ASP A 255 3.03 4.88 5.77
CA ASP A 255 2.15 3.81 5.27
C ASP A 255 1.04 3.48 6.27
N ASP A 256 -0.21 3.44 5.79
CA ASP A 256 -1.40 3.01 6.52
C ASP A 256 -1.74 3.93 7.71
N VAL A 257 -1.86 5.23 7.42
CA VAL A 257 -2.26 6.28 8.38
C VAL A 257 -3.79 6.37 8.47
N ASP A 258 -4.33 6.47 9.68
CA ASP A 258 -5.77 6.60 9.94
C ASP A 258 -6.15 7.72 10.91
N GLU A 259 -5.19 8.41 11.52
CA GLU A 259 -5.47 9.51 12.46
C GLU A 259 -4.61 10.76 12.22
N HIS A 260 -5.17 11.94 12.52
CA HIS A 260 -4.43 13.21 12.42
C HIS A 260 -3.20 13.28 13.31
N LYS A 261 -3.28 12.75 14.54
CA LYS A 261 -2.16 12.77 15.49
C LYS A 261 -0.91 12.07 14.93
N GLN A 262 -1.11 11.03 14.10
CA GLN A 262 -0.02 10.31 13.45
C GLN A 262 0.69 11.19 12.42
N LEU A 263 -0.04 12.02 11.67
CA LEU A 263 0.55 12.99 10.77
C LEU A 263 1.27 14.08 11.58
N GLN A 264 0.62 14.69 12.57
CA GLN A 264 1.19 15.78 13.38
C GLN A 264 2.48 15.39 14.11
N ALA A 265 2.65 14.11 14.46
CA ALA A 265 3.87 13.61 15.12
C ALA A 265 5.16 13.76 14.28
N PHE A 266 5.04 13.92 12.96
CA PHE A 266 6.17 14.14 12.05
C PHE A 266 6.00 15.45 11.26
N VAL A 267 4.75 15.60 10.82
CA VAL A 267 4.07 16.37 9.77
C VAL A 267 3.28 17.65 10.14
N GLU A 268 3.52 18.45 11.19
CA GLU A 268 2.64 19.61 11.53
C GLU A 268 2.55 20.75 10.48
N LYS A 269 1.41 20.89 9.80
CA LYS A 269 1.20 21.84 8.68
C LYS A 269 1.55 23.30 8.99
N SER A 270 1.10 23.81 10.13
CA SER A 270 1.33 25.20 10.57
C SER A 270 2.81 25.54 10.73
N ASP A 271 3.63 24.55 11.04
CA ASP A 271 5.07 24.73 11.28
C ASP A 271 5.86 25.10 10.03
N TRP A 272 5.30 24.91 8.83
CA TRP A 272 6.04 25.07 7.57
C TRP A 272 5.39 26.01 6.55
N GLU A 273 4.16 26.44 6.81
CA GLU A 273 3.54 27.53 6.05
C GLU A 273 4.14 28.89 6.46
N SER A 274 4.64 29.04 7.70
CA SER A 274 5.18 30.30 8.22
C SER A 274 6.70 30.49 8.03
N GLU A 275 7.45 29.41 7.78
CA GLU A 275 8.91 29.44 7.66
C GLU A 275 9.35 28.90 6.29
N SER A 276 9.39 29.77 5.27
CA SER A 276 10.11 29.44 4.03
C SER A 276 11.58 29.23 4.38
N MET A 277 12.02 27.97 4.47
CA MET A 277 13.40 27.62 4.79
C MET A 277 14.17 27.34 3.50
N PRO A 278 15.02 28.28 3.01
CA PRO A 278 15.75 28.11 1.76
C PRO A 278 16.54 26.79 1.77
N GLY A 279 16.51 26.04 0.67
CA GLY A 279 17.19 24.75 0.55
C GLY A 279 16.52 23.55 1.24
N THR A 280 15.36 23.72 1.88
CA THR A 280 14.58 22.62 2.44
C THR A 280 13.56 22.10 1.42
N ARG A 281 13.52 20.78 1.22
CA ARG A 281 12.49 20.13 0.41
C ARG A 281 12.08 18.82 1.06
N VAL A 282 10.83 18.71 1.47
CA VAL A 282 10.28 17.48 2.04
C VAL A 282 9.17 16.97 1.13
N VAL A 283 9.34 15.76 0.59
CA VAL A 283 8.25 15.06 -0.10
C VAL A 283 7.68 14.04 0.87
N LEU A 284 6.44 14.26 1.29
CA LEU A 284 5.69 13.37 2.16
C LEU A 284 4.67 12.58 1.34
N ILE A 285 4.81 11.26 1.31
CA ILE A 285 3.82 10.35 0.74
C ILE A 285 3.05 9.68 1.88
N ILE A 286 1.73 9.79 1.85
CA ILE A 286 0.83 9.20 2.85
C ILE A 286 0.02 8.12 2.16
N THR A 287 -0.04 6.91 2.71
CA THR A 287 -1.06 5.93 2.29
C THR A 287 -2.16 5.86 3.34
N THR A 288 -3.42 5.89 2.90
CA THR A 288 -4.57 5.81 3.81
C THR A 288 -5.78 5.17 3.15
N ARG A 289 -6.77 4.78 3.96
CA ARG A 289 -8.10 4.35 3.49
C ARG A 289 -9.13 5.47 3.60
N ASP A 290 -8.78 6.56 4.28
CA ASP A 290 -9.65 7.66 4.63
C ASP A 290 -9.27 8.89 3.79
N LYS A 291 -10.08 9.21 2.79
CA LYS A 291 -9.88 10.39 1.93
C LYS A 291 -10.06 11.67 2.73
N GLN A 292 -11.00 11.70 3.68
CA GLN A 292 -11.29 12.87 4.48
C GLN A 292 -10.09 13.25 5.34
N LEU A 293 -9.34 12.27 5.86
CA LEU A 293 -8.07 12.51 6.57
C LEU A 293 -7.08 13.34 5.73
N LEU A 294 -6.97 13.07 4.42
CA LEU A 294 -6.09 13.82 3.52
C LEU A 294 -6.63 15.23 3.29
N THR A 295 -7.94 15.35 3.04
CA THR A 295 -8.61 16.63 2.78
C THR A 295 -8.56 17.57 3.98
N SER A 296 -8.89 17.09 5.18
CA SER A 296 -8.84 17.89 6.40
C SER A 296 -7.42 18.28 6.80
N TYR A 297 -6.41 17.47 6.44
CA TYR A 297 -5.00 17.85 6.60
C TYR A 297 -4.51 18.83 5.54
N GLY A 298 -5.26 19.01 4.44
CA GLY A 298 -4.90 19.89 3.34
C GLY A 298 -3.82 19.32 2.42
N VAL A 299 -3.85 18.01 2.18
CA VAL A 299 -3.01 17.36 1.15
C VAL A 299 -3.50 17.76 -0.23
N GLU A 300 -2.65 18.42 -1.02
CA GLU A 300 -3.01 18.99 -2.32
C GLU A 300 -3.11 17.95 -3.44
N ILE A 301 -2.23 16.95 -3.41
CA ILE A 301 -2.12 15.95 -4.47
C ILE A 301 -2.63 14.62 -3.94
N THR A 302 -3.74 14.14 -4.47
CA THR A 302 -4.31 12.84 -4.10
C THR A 302 -4.39 11.89 -5.29
N HIS A 303 -4.04 10.63 -5.07
CA HIS A 303 -4.12 9.55 -6.05
C HIS A 303 -4.94 8.40 -5.47
N GLU A 304 -6.10 8.13 -6.08
CA GLU A 304 -6.91 6.98 -5.71
C GLU A 304 -6.43 5.73 -6.46
N VAL A 305 -6.07 4.69 -5.72
CA VAL A 305 -5.63 3.42 -6.28
C VAL A 305 -6.84 2.56 -6.65
N GLY A 306 -6.95 2.24 -7.93
CA GLY A 306 -7.98 1.35 -8.46
C GLY A 306 -7.58 -0.13 -8.44
N GLU A 307 -8.54 -0.98 -8.79
CA GLU A 307 -8.31 -2.41 -9.03
C GLU A 307 -7.29 -2.65 -10.15
N LEU A 308 -6.71 -3.86 -10.19
CA LEU A 308 -5.84 -4.25 -11.29
C LEU A 308 -6.62 -4.33 -12.61
N SER A 309 -5.90 -4.11 -13.71
CA SER A 309 -6.41 -4.51 -15.03
C SER A 309 -6.68 -6.02 -15.05
N GLU A 310 -7.60 -6.48 -15.90
CA GLU A 310 -7.87 -7.92 -16.02
C GLU A 310 -6.59 -8.70 -16.38
N THR A 311 -5.75 -8.12 -17.25
CA THR A 311 -4.47 -8.70 -17.66
C THR A 311 -3.50 -8.81 -16.50
N ASP A 312 -3.35 -7.76 -15.68
CA ASP A 312 -2.46 -7.78 -14.52
C ASP A 312 -2.99 -8.72 -13.41
N ALA A 313 -4.30 -8.75 -13.21
CA ALA A 313 -4.94 -9.65 -12.24
C ALA A 313 -4.71 -11.13 -12.59
N ILE A 314 -4.89 -11.50 -13.86
CA ILE A 314 -4.60 -12.85 -14.35
C ILE A 314 -3.10 -13.17 -14.16
N GLU A 315 -2.22 -12.24 -14.49
CA GLU A 315 -0.77 -12.44 -14.37
C GLU A 315 -0.33 -12.61 -12.91
N LEU A 316 -0.84 -11.79 -11.99
CA LEU A 316 -0.59 -11.93 -10.56
C LEU A 316 -1.04 -13.31 -10.07
N LEU A 317 -2.26 -13.72 -10.41
CA LEU A 317 -2.80 -15.00 -9.99
C LEU A 317 -1.98 -16.16 -10.55
N LYS A 318 -1.56 -16.09 -11.82
CA LYS A 318 -0.67 -17.09 -12.41
C LYS A 318 0.63 -17.24 -11.62
N ARG A 319 1.26 -16.12 -11.28
CA ARG A 319 2.53 -16.08 -10.53
C ARG A 319 2.43 -16.66 -9.13
N LYS A 320 1.26 -16.56 -8.49
CA LYS A 320 1.00 -17.03 -7.12
C LYS A 320 0.49 -18.46 -7.07
N ALA A 321 -0.16 -18.92 -8.12
CA ALA A 321 -0.82 -20.22 -8.16
C ALA A 321 -0.03 -21.31 -8.89
N PHE A 322 0.94 -20.96 -9.73
CA PHE A 322 1.66 -21.93 -10.56
C PHE A 322 3.17 -21.69 -10.57
N ASN A 323 3.93 -22.78 -10.54
CA ASN A 323 5.32 -22.80 -10.98
C ASN A 323 5.42 -22.80 -12.52
N THR A 324 4.53 -23.52 -13.18
CA THR A 324 4.42 -23.57 -14.64
C THR A 324 2.95 -23.58 -15.03
N TYR A 325 2.53 -22.56 -15.77
CA TYR A 325 1.15 -22.38 -16.17
C TYR A 325 0.73 -23.36 -17.27
N LYS A 326 -0.48 -23.91 -17.17
CA LYS A 326 -1.12 -24.77 -18.18
C LYS A 326 -2.39 -24.10 -18.70
N GLU A 327 -2.57 -24.08 -20.02
CA GLU A 327 -3.69 -23.38 -20.66
C GLU A 327 -5.07 -23.93 -20.27
N SER A 328 -5.13 -25.18 -19.79
CA SER A 328 -6.36 -25.79 -19.26
C SER A 328 -6.98 -25.03 -18.07
N TYR A 329 -6.20 -24.22 -17.34
CA TYR A 329 -6.69 -23.44 -16.19
C TYR A 329 -7.29 -22.08 -16.58
N LYS A 330 -7.29 -21.71 -17.86
CA LYS A 330 -7.70 -20.38 -18.34
C LYS A 330 -9.10 -19.97 -17.87
N GLN A 331 -10.08 -20.87 -17.94
CA GLN A 331 -11.45 -20.54 -17.57
C GLN A 331 -11.57 -20.30 -16.07
N VAL A 332 -11.03 -21.20 -15.26
CA VAL A 332 -11.06 -21.07 -13.79
C VAL A 332 -10.28 -19.85 -13.31
N LEU A 333 -9.18 -19.49 -13.96
CA LEU A 333 -8.47 -18.23 -13.69
C LEU A 333 -9.37 -17.01 -13.88
N LYS A 334 -10.14 -16.97 -14.99
CA LYS A 334 -11.10 -15.89 -15.23
C LYS A 334 -12.17 -15.86 -14.13
N ASP A 335 -12.72 -17.02 -13.77
CA ASP A 335 -13.74 -17.11 -12.73
C ASP A 335 -13.23 -16.60 -11.37
N VAL A 336 -11.98 -16.92 -10.99
CA VAL A 336 -11.34 -16.36 -9.79
C VAL A 336 -11.12 -14.86 -9.92
N VAL A 337 -10.61 -14.37 -11.06
CA VAL A 337 -10.35 -12.94 -11.26
C VAL A 337 -11.64 -12.13 -11.18
N THR A 338 -12.74 -12.64 -11.75
CA THR A 338 -14.07 -12.05 -11.62
C THR A 338 -14.54 -12.06 -10.17
N TRP A 339 -14.44 -13.20 -9.46
CA TRP A 339 -14.88 -13.29 -8.06
C TRP A 339 -14.07 -12.40 -7.10
N THR A 340 -12.76 -12.32 -7.29
CA THR A 340 -11.88 -11.45 -6.49
C THR A 340 -12.05 -9.98 -6.81
N SER A 341 -12.86 -9.64 -7.83
CA SER A 341 -13.00 -8.30 -8.39
C SER A 341 -11.64 -7.64 -8.63
N ARG A 342 -10.66 -8.43 -9.09
CA ARG A 342 -9.29 -7.98 -9.41
C ARG A 342 -8.54 -7.32 -8.25
N LEU A 343 -8.91 -7.60 -7.00
CA LEU A 343 -8.22 -7.06 -5.82
C LEU A 343 -6.88 -7.81 -5.58
N PRO A 344 -5.71 -7.14 -5.63
CA PRO A 344 -4.40 -7.80 -5.55
C PRO A 344 -4.25 -8.74 -4.36
N LEU A 345 -4.57 -8.26 -3.16
CA LEU A 345 -4.39 -9.04 -1.94
C LEU A 345 -5.26 -10.31 -1.93
N THR A 346 -6.48 -10.23 -2.46
CA THR A 346 -7.38 -11.39 -2.57
C THR A 346 -6.80 -12.39 -3.56
N LEU A 347 -6.30 -11.94 -4.70
CA LEU A 347 -5.64 -12.79 -5.70
C LEU A 347 -4.41 -13.51 -5.10
N GLU A 348 -3.60 -12.83 -4.29
CA GLU A 348 -2.45 -13.45 -3.62
C GLU A 348 -2.86 -14.55 -2.64
N VAL A 349 -3.87 -14.27 -1.79
CA VAL A 349 -4.35 -15.25 -0.81
C VAL A 349 -4.95 -16.47 -1.50
N ILE A 350 -5.78 -16.25 -2.53
CA ILE A 350 -6.42 -17.35 -3.25
C ILE A 350 -5.41 -18.12 -4.08
N GLY A 351 -4.55 -17.44 -4.84
CA GLY A 351 -3.51 -18.07 -5.64
C GLY A 351 -2.61 -18.96 -4.78
N SER A 352 -2.18 -18.47 -3.62
CA SER A 352 -1.37 -19.25 -2.68
C SER A 352 -2.12 -20.46 -2.12
N ASN A 353 -3.41 -20.31 -1.78
CA ASN A 353 -4.23 -21.41 -1.26
C ASN A 353 -4.55 -22.48 -2.31
N LEU A 354 -4.53 -22.11 -3.60
CA LEU A 354 -4.82 -22.97 -4.74
C LEU A 354 -3.57 -23.42 -5.48
N PHE A 355 -2.39 -23.13 -4.93
CA PHE A 355 -1.11 -23.51 -5.50
C PHE A 355 -1.05 -25.02 -5.75
N GLU A 356 -0.74 -25.39 -7.00
CA GLU A 356 -0.63 -26.78 -7.47
C GLU A 356 -1.89 -27.65 -7.31
N LYS A 357 -3.06 -27.05 -7.04
CA LYS A 357 -4.34 -27.76 -6.98
C LYS A 357 -4.94 -28.03 -8.35
N THR A 358 -5.78 -29.05 -8.42
CA THR A 358 -6.53 -29.46 -9.63
C THR A 358 -7.64 -28.47 -9.98
N ILE A 359 -8.07 -28.45 -11.24
CA ILE A 359 -9.19 -27.61 -11.73
C ILE A 359 -10.46 -27.82 -10.89
N GLU A 360 -10.78 -29.07 -10.56
CA GLU A 360 -11.96 -29.45 -9.75
C GLU A 360 -11.89 -28.86 -8.33
N GLU A 361 -10.71 -28.87 -7.72
CA GLU A 361 -10.49 -28.26 -6.40
C GLU A 361 -10.63 -26.74 -6.45
N TRP A 362 -10.17 -26.09 -7.53
CA TRP A 362 -10.38 -24.65 -7.70
C TRP A 362 -11.86 -24.31 -7.81
N GLU A 363 -12.61 -25.02 -8.66
CA GLU A 363 -14.06 -24.81 -8.81
C GLU A 363 -14.79 -25.01 -7.48
N SER A 364 -14.42 -26.05 -6.72
CA SER A 364 -14.98 -26.30 -5.38
C SER A 364 -14.62 -25.18 -4.39
N ALA A 365 -13.37 -24.73 -4.39
CA ALA A 365 -12.90 -23.68 -3.49
C ALA A 365 -13.58 -22.33 -3.79
N ILE A 366 -13.75 -21.95 -5.05
CA ILE A 366 -14.47 -20.72 -5.44
C ILE A 366 -15.91 -20.76 -4.92
N LYS A 367 -16.62 -21.89 -5.09
CA LYS A 367 -17.97 -22.09 -4.55
C LYS A 367 -18.00 -21.96 -3.03
N GLN A 368 -16.96 -22.42 -2.34
CA GLN A 368 -16.84 -22.23 -0.89
C GLN A 368 -16.63 -20.76 -0.53
N TYR A 369 -15.72 -20.05 -1.20
CA TYR A 369 -15.42 -18.65 -0.90
C TYR A 369 -16.58 -17.70 -1.20
N GLN A 370 -17.40 -18.01 -2.22
CA GLN A 370 -18.66 -17.31 -2.49
C GLN A 370 -19.69 -17.46 -1.36
N ARG A 371 -19.64 -18.57 -0.61
CA ARG A 371 -20.55 -18.82 0.51
C ARG A 371 -20.02 -18.27 1.82
N ILE A 372 -18.73 -18.45 2.08
CA ILE A 372 -18.06 -18.04 3.31
C ILE A 372 -16.71 -17.43 2.90
N PRO A 373 -16.59 -16.10 2.93
CA PRO A 373 -15.36 -15.45 2.54
C PRO A 373 -14.19 -15.86 3.45
N ASN A 374 -12.98 -15.90 2.89
CA ASN A 374 -11.79 -16.28 3.64
C ASN A 374 -11.52 -15.30 4.80
N LYS A 375 -11.27 -15.83 6.01
CA LYS A 375 -11.04 -15.04 7.23
C LYS A 375 -9.91 -14.01 7.10
N LYS A 376 -8.82 -14.32 6.38
CA LYS A 376 -7.69 -13.40 6.17
C LYS A 376 -8.10 -12.21 5.31
N ILE A 377 -8.88 -12.45 4.25
CA ILE A 377 -9.42 -11.40 3.38
C ILE A 377 -10.41 -10.52 4.16
N LEU A 378 -11.34 -11.15 4.90
CA LEU A 378 -12.30 -10.44 5.74
C LEU A 378 -11.62 -9.52 6.76
N LYS A 379 -10.62 -10.01 7.49
CA LYS A 379 -9.89 -9.20 8.49
C LYS A 379 -9.32 -7.92 7.89
N ILE A 380 -8.82 -7.98 6.65
CA ILE A 380 -8.16 -6.84 6.02
C ILE A 380 -9.19 -5.83 5.49
N LEU A 381 -10.29 -6.30 4.90
CA LEU A 381 -11.38 -5.43 4.44
C LEU A 381 -12.11 -4.76 5.62
N ARG A 382 -12.26 -5.48 6.73
CA ARG A 382 -13.05 -5.07 7.90
C ARG A 382 -12.44 -3.90 8.68
N VAL A 383 -11.15 -3.61 8.53
CA VAL A 383 -10.49 -2.49 9.22
C VAL A 383 -11.24 -1.16 9.02
N SER A 384 -11.70 -0.86 7.80
CA SER A 384 -12.46 0.38 7.54
C SER A 384 -13.86 0.36 8.18
N PHE A 385 -14.47 -0.82 8.31
CA PHE A 385 -15.78 -1.00 8.95
C PHE A 385 -15.69 -0.93 10.49
N ASP A 386 -14.66 -1.53 11.08
CA ASP A 386 -14.48 -1.51 12.54
C ASP A 386 -14.21 -0.09 13.07
N ALA A 387 -13.71 0.81 12.22
CA ALA A 387 -13.49 2.23 12.51
C ALA A 387 -14.72 3.13 12.30
N LEU A 388 -15.88 2.56 11.95
CA LEU A 388 -17.15 3.29 11.87
C LEU A 388 -17.81 3.38 13.25
N GLU A 389 -18.63 4.41 13.42
CA GLU A 389 -19.55 4.52 14.55
C GLU A 389 -20.74 3.55 14.40
N GLU A 390 -21.47 3.27 15.48
CA GLU A 390 -22.50 2.23 15.51
C GLU A 390 -23.65 2.43 14.50
N GLU A 391 -24.06 3.69 14.29
CA GLU A 391 -25.09 4.01 13.30
C GLU A 391 -24.55 3.90 11.86
N GLU A 392 -23.31 4.32 11.62
CA GLU A 392 -22.62 4.19 10.33
C GLU A 392 -22.42 2.72 9.94
N LYS A 393 -22.08 1.85 10.90
CA LYS A 393 -22.04 0.40 10.70
C LYS A 393 -23.39 -0.13 10.26
N SER A 394 -24.48 0.34 10.89
CA SER A 394 -25.84 -0.06 10.53
C SER A 394 -26.19 0.37 9.10
N VAL A 395 -25.92 1.63 8.75
CA VAL A 395 -26.11 2.17 7.39
C VAL A 395 -25.30 1.38 6.35
N PHE A 396 -24.03 1.09 6.64
CA PHE A 396 -23.19 0.26 5.77
C PHE A 396 -23.80 -1.13 5.52
N LEU A 397 -24.28 -1.79 6.58
CA LEU A 397 -24.88 -3.12 6.46
C LEU A 397 -26.21 -3.07 5.68
N ASP A 398 -27.03 -2.03 5.86
CA ASP A 398 -28.26 -1.85 5.08
C ASP A 398 -27.95 -1.70 3.58
N ILE A 399 -26.96 -0.87 3.24
CA ILE A 399 -26.53 -0.66 1.86
C ILE A 399 -26.00 -1.95 1.24
N THR A 400 -25.06 -2.62 1.91
CA THR A 400 -24.40 -3.81 1.37
C THR A 400 -25.31 -5.03 1.31
N CYS A 401 -26.22 -5.22 2.26
CA CYS A 401 -27.11 -6.38 2.28
C CYS A 401 -28.35 -6.18 1.41
N CYS A 402 -28.93 -4.97 1.46
CA CYS A 402 -30.29 -4.75 0.98
C CYS A 402 -30.44 -3.62 -0.04
N LEU A 403 -29.53 -2.66 -0.16
CA LEU A 403 -29.73 -1.48 -1.02
C LEU A 403 -28.72 -1.35 -2.18
N LYS A 404 -27.90 -2.37 -2.45
CA LYS A 404 -27.04 -2.40 -3.65
C LYS A 404 -27.88 -2.22 -4.93
N GLY A 405 -27.44 -1.31 -5.79
CA GLY A 405 -28.04 -1.02 -7.10
C GLY A 405 -29.13 0.05 -7.11
N TYR A 406 -29.42 0.66 -5.96
CA TYR A 406 -30.26 1.87 -5.90
C TYR A 406 -29.40 3.13 -6.11
N LYS A 407 -30.05 4.20 -6.57
CA LYS A 407 -29.40 5.51 -6.68
C LYS A 407 -29.24 6.15 -5.31
N TRP A 408 -28.30 7.08 -5.19
CA TRP A 408 -27.98 7.78 -3.95
C TRP A 408 -29.20 8.40 -3.28
N LYS A 409 -30.04 9.12 -4.03
CA LYS A 409 -31.27 9.74 -3.47
C LYS A 409 -32.26 8.71 -2.93
N GLU A 410 -32.43 7.59 -3.62
CA GLU A 410 -33.33 6.52 -3.18
C GLU A 410 -32.81 5.87 -1.90
N ILE A 411 -31.49 5.66 -1.80
CA ILE A 411 -30.85 5.16 -0.59
C ILE A 411 -31.02 6.16 0.55
N GLU A 412 -30.83 7.46 0.30
CA GLU A 412 -31.03 8.52 1.30
C GLU A 412 -32.48 8.53 1.82
N ASP A 413 -33.46 8.48 0.92
CA ASP A 413 -34.89 8.43 1.28
C ASP A 413 -35.24 7.19 2.11
N ILE A 414 -34.72 6.01 1.70
CA ILE A 414 -34.95 4.75 2.41
C ILE A 414 -34.33 4.78 3.81
N LEU A 415 -33.08 5.24 3.91
CA LEU A 415 -32.37 5.30 5.18
C LEU A 415 -32.96 6.36 6.12
N HIS A 416 -33.44 7.48 5.58
CA HIS A 416 -34.14 8.51 6.36
C HIS A 416 -35.38 7.93 7.07
N LEU A 417 -36.11 7.00 6.41
CA LEU A 417 -37.24 6.30 7.02
C LEU A 417 -36.83 5.28 8.10
N LEU A 418 -35.59 4.81 8.09
CA LEU A 418 -35.05 3.82 9.02
C LEU A 418 -34.39 4.44 10.26
N TYR A 419 -33.74 5.61 10.09
CA TYR A 419 -32.83 6.21 11.08
C TYR A 419 -33.02 7.72 11.31
N ASP A 420 -33.96 8.39 10.61
CA ASP A 420 -34.20 9.86 10.68
C ASP A 420 -33.12 10.72 9.96
N ASN A 421 -33.12 12.03 10.22
CA ASN A 421 -32.40 13.08 9.49
C ASN A 421 -30.89 13.15 9.80
N CYS A 422 -30.06 12.20 9.31
CA CYS A 422 -28.58 12.32 9.30
C CYS A 422 -27.88 11.58 8.14
N MET A 423 -28.63 11.01 7.18
CA MET A 423 -28.09 9.96 6.29
C MET A 423 -27.03 10.44 5.29
N LYS A 424 -27.12 11.69 4.83
CA LYS A 424 -26.10 12.29 3.96
C LYS A 424 -24.70 12.26 4.59
N TYR A 425 -24.61 12.53 5.89
CA TYR A 425 -23.34 12.51 6.62
C TYR A 425 -22.79 11.08 6.69
N HIS A 426 -23.59 10.12 7.15
CA HIS A 426 -23.15 8.73 7.28
C HIS A 426 -22.73 8.11 5.95
N ILE A 427 -23.47 8.35 4.87
CA ILE A 427 -23.09 7.90 3.51
C ILE A 427 -21.77 8.55 3.09
N GLY A 428 -21.58 9.84 3.38
CA GLY A 428 -20.32 10.55 3.15
C GLY A 428 -19.13 9.87 3.84
N VAL A 429 -19.29 9.50 5.12
CA VAL A 429 -18.26 8.77 5.88
C VAL A 429 -17.90 7.44 5.22
N LEU A 430 -18.87 6.71 4.68
CA LEU A 430 -18.61 5.46 3.95
C LEU A 430 -17.81 5.68 2.66
N VAL A 431 -18.07 6.79 1.94
CA VAL A 431 -17.29 7.20 0.76
C VAL A 431 -15.86 7.56 1.18
N ASP A 432 -15.73 8.38 2.22
CA ASP A 432 -14.43 8.84 2.71
C ASP A 432 -13.55 7.67 3.14
N LYS A 433 -14.11 6.66 3.82
CA LYS A 433 -13.39 5.44 4.23
C LYS A 433 -13.21 4.39 3.12
N SER A 434 -13.50 4.76 1.87
CA SER A 434 -13.37 3.91 0.68
C SER A 434 -14.15 2.59 0.77
N LEU A 435 -15.28 2.58 1.47
CA LEU A 435 -16.17 1.42 1.59
C LEU A 435 -17.20 1.36 0.45
N ILE A 436 -17.63 2.53 -0.04
CA ILE A 436 -18.52 2.68 -1.19
C ILE A 436 -18.01 3.79 -2.12
N LYS A 437 -18.54 3.84 -3.34
CA LYS A 437 -18.30 4.93 -4.30
C LYS A 437 -19.61 5.45 -4.84
N ILE A 438 -19.65 6.72 -5.21
CA ILE A 438 -20.79 7.33 -5.93
C ILE A 438 -20.29 7.66 -7.33
N ARG A 439 -20.98 7.18 -8.35
CA ARG A 439 -20.70 7.51 -9.76
C ARG A 439 -21.31 8.86 -10.13
N ASP A 440 -20.90 9.38 -11.29
CA ASP A 440 -21.39 10.66 -11.84
C ASP A 440 -22.90 10.67 -12.11
N ASP A 441 -23.54 9.50 -12.21
CA ASP A 441 -24.99 9.32 -12.41
C ASP A 441 -25.77 9.07 -11.09
N ASP A 442 -25.15 9.40 -9.94
CA ASP A 442 -25.64 9.16 -8.59
C ASP A 442 -25.80 7.67 -8.21
N GLU A 443 -25.23 6.73 -8.97
CA GLU A 443 -25.28 5.30 -8.61
C GLU A 443 -24.30 5.00 -7.45
N VAL A 444 -24.80 4.36 -6.39
CA VAL A 444 -23.96 3.88 -5.28
C VAL A 444 -23.37 2.52 -5.63
N ILE A 445 -22.05 2.49 -5.79
CA ILE A 445 -21.27 1.30 -6.11
C ILE A 445 -20.65 0.73 -4.83
N VAL A 446 -20.97 -0.53 -4.57
CA VAL A 446 -20.34 -1.35 -3.53
C VAL A 446 -19.48 -2.39 -4.22
N HIS A 447 -18.20 -2.45 -3.89
CA HIS A 447 -17.29 -3.48 -4.40
C HIS A 447 -17.74 -4.86 -3.90
N ASP A 448 -17.73 -5.90 -4.77
CA ASP A 448 -18.35 -7.20 -4.43
C ASP A 448 -17.73 -7.86 -3.18
N LEU A 449 -16.42 -7.73 -2.97
CA LEU A 449 -15.79 -8.22 -1.73
C LEU A 449 -16.21 -7.44 -0.47
N ILE A 450 -16.55 -6.16 -0.57
CA ILE A 450 -17.09 -5.35 0.53
C ILE A 450 -18.53 -5.75 0.81
N GLU A 451 -19.31 -6.00 -0.24
CA GLU A 451 -20.66 -6.56 -0.13
C GLU A 451 -20.64 -7.92 0.58
N ASN A 452 -19.77 -8.83 0.14
CA ASN A 452 -19.61 -10.15 0.75
C ASN A 452 -19.16 -10.05 2.21
N MET A 453 -18.32 -9.07 2.55
CA MET A 453 -17.95 -8.78 3.93
C MET A 453 -19.15 -8.31 4.75
N GLY A 454 -19.93 -7.34 4.27
CA GLY A 454 -21.12 -6.83 4.97
C GLY A 454 -22.15 -7.94 5.23
N LYS A 455 -22.43 -8.74 4.19
CA LYS A 455 -23.31 -9.92 4.29
C LYS A 455 -22.82 -10.96 5.29
N GLU A 456 -21.52 -11.22 5.34
CA GLU A 456 -20.95 -12.15 6.33
C GLU A 456 -21.00 -11.58 7.75
N ILE A 457 -20.80 -10.26 7.93
CA ILE A 457 -20.94 -9.60 9.25
C ILE A 457 -22.38 -9.74 9.76
N ASP A 458 -23.38 -9.38 8.93
CA ASP A 458 -24.81 -9.50 9.25
C ASP A 458 -25.20 -10.96 9.55
N ARG A 459 -24.70 -11.92 8.75
CA ARG A 459 -24.94 -13.35 8.99
C ARG A 459 -24.40 -13.82 10.35
N GLN A 460 -23.31 -13.23 10.83
CA GLN A 460 -22.67 -13.60 12.10
C GLN A 460 -23.40 -13.07 13.34
N GLU A 461 -24.30 -12.09 13.18
CA GLU A 461 -25.19 -11.65 14.28
C GLU A 461 -26.07 -12.81 14.79
N SER A 462 -26.59 -13.62 13.85
CA SER A 462 -27.31 -14.86 14.16
C SER A 462 -26.99 -15.94 13.12
N PRO A 463 -25.94 -16.75 13.33
CA PRO A 463 -25.46 -17.71 12.33
C PRO A 463 -26.47 -18.82 11.99
N LYS A 464 -27.27 -19.25 12.98
CA LYS A 464 -28.19 -20.40 12.85
C LYS A 464 -29.64 -20.00 12.62
N GLU A 465 -30.05 -18.82 13.11
CA GLU A 465 -31.45 -18.41 13.13
C GLU A 465 -31.62 -17.14 12.31
N ALA A 466 -31.93 -17.28 11.02
CA ALA A 466 -32.05 -16.15 10.12
C ALA A 466 -33.12 -15.15 10.57
N GLY A 467 -34.25 -15.62 11.11
CA GLY A 467 -35.34 -14.76 11.60
C GLY A 467 -35.00 -13.86 12.79
N LYS A 468 -33.81 -14.00 13.39
CA LYS A 468 -33.26 -13.10 14.43
C LYS A 468 -32.28 -12.06 13.88
N ARG A 469 -32.00 -12.04 12.58
CA ARG A 469 -31.15 -11.03 11.95
C ARG A 469 -31.96 -9.79 11.63
N ARG A 470 -31.32 -8.62 11.66
CA ARG A 470 -31.95 -7.36 11.26
C ARG A 470 -32.29 -7.31 9.77
N ARG A 471 -31.47 -7.94 8.93
CA ARG A 471 -31.60 -7.91 7.46
C ARG A 471 -31.76 -9.32 6.93
N LEU A 472 -32.76 -9.52 6.08
CA LEU A 472 -32.94 -10.76 5.35
C LEU A 472 -32.72 -10.49 3.86
N TRP A 473 -31.62 -10.99 3.34
CA TRP A 473 -31.17 -10.78 1.95
C TRP A 473 -30.88 -12.09 1.20
N LEU A 474 -30.72 -13.22 1.92
CA LEU A 474 -30.48 -14.52 1.31
C LEU A 474 -31.81 -15.22 1.00
N GLN A 475 -32.06 -15.47 -0.30
CA GLN A 475 -33.33 -16.06 -0.77
C GLN A 475 -33.75 -17.33 -0.01
N LYS A 476 -32.81 -18.25 0.24
CA LYS A 476 -33.10 -19.51 0.95
C LYS A 476 -33.55 -19.26 2.39
N ASP A 477 -32.89 -18.32 3.07
CA ASP A 477 -33.20 -17.97 4.45
C ASP A 477 -34.56 -17.26 4.53
N ILE A 478 -34.83 -16.32 3.61
CA ILE A 478 -36.11 -15.62 3.53
C ILE A 478 -37.26 -16.61 3.33
N ILE A 479 -37.15 -17.52 2.35
CA ILE A 479 -38.20 -18.51 2.07
C ILE A 479 -38.44 -19.39 3.29
N GLN A 480 -37.39 -19.84 3.98
CA GLN A 480 -37.53 -20.66 5.18
C GLN A 480 -38.20 -19.87 6.32
N VAL A 481 -37.78 -18.62 6.54
CA VAL A 481 -38.34 -17.75 7.59
C VAL A 481 -39.82 -17.50 7.36
N LEU A 482 -40.21 -17.24 6.10
CA LEU A 482 -41.60 -16.98 5.71
C LEU A 482 -42.49 -18.24 5.71
N LYS A 483 -41.90 -19.44 5.51
CA LYS A 483 -42.63 -20.71 5.61
C LYS A 483 -42.86 -21.16 7.04
N ASP A 484 -41.87 -20.94 7.91
CA ASP A 484 -41.87 -21.45 9.29
C ASP A 484 -42.42 -20.44 10.31
N ASN A 485 -42.80 -19.23 9.88
CA ASN A 485 -43.15 -18.11 10.76
C ASN A 485 -42.08 -17.82 11.83
N SER A 486 -40.79 -18.00 11.48
CA SER A 486 -39.69 -17.88 12.43
C SER A 486 -39.09 -16.46 12.51
N GLY A 487 -39.71 -15.49 11.82
CA GLY A 487 -39.34 -14.09 11.87
C GLY A 487 -39.63 -13.46 13.22
N THR A 488 -38.71 -12.64 13.72
CA THR A 488 -38.84 -11.97 15.01
C THR A 488 -38.91 -10.45 14.86
N SER A 489 -39.15 -9.75 15.95
CA SER A 489 -39.11 -8.28 16.00
C SER A 489 -37.74 -7.68 15.69
N GLU A 490 -36.67 -8.48 15.59
CA GLU A 490 -35.36 -7.97 15.16
C GLU A 490 -35.32 -7.62 13.67
N VAL A 491 -36.15 -8.28 12.85
CA VAL A 491 -36.17 -8.10 11.40
C VAL A 491 -36.69 -6.71 11.05
N LYS A 492 -35.85 -5.91 10.37
CA LYS A 492 -36.18 -4.56 9.90
C LYS A 492 -36.33 -4.47 8.37
N ILE A 493 -35.53 -5.24 7.63
CA ILE A 493 -35.51 -5.20 6.17
C ILE A 493 -35.57 -6.62 5.60
N ILE A 494 -36.47 -6.82 4.65
CA ILE A 494 -36.53 -8.03 3.82
C ILE A 494 -36.35 -7.61 2.36
N ARG A 495 -35.31 -8.13 1.70
CA ARG A 495 -35.11 -7.98 0.26
C ARG A 495 -35.06 -9.34 -0.41
N LEU A 496 -36.00 -9.57 -1.31
CA LEU A 496 -36.18 -10.81 -2.03
C LEU A 496 -36.26 -10.56 -3.53
N ASP A 497 -35.14 -10.81 -4.21
CA ASP A 497 -35.01 -10.62 -5.65
C ASP A 497 -35.00 -11.95 -6.39
N PHE A 498 -35.81 -12.06 -7.45
CA PHE A 498 -35.76 -13.15 -8.40
C PHE A 498 -35.12 -12.71 -9.71
N PRO A 499 -34.31 -13.58 -10.35
CA PRO A 499 -33.84 -13.32 -11.71
C PRO A 499 -35.04 -13.25 -12.65
N ILE A 500 -34.98 -12.32 -13.61
CA ILE A 500 -35.99 -12.20 -14.67
C ILE A 500 -35.88 -13.47 -15.52
N SER A 501 -36.82 -14.39 -15.35
CA SER A 501 -36.94 -15.59 -16.18
C SER A 501 -38.37 -15.74 -16.68
N ASP A 502 -38.55 -16.38 -17.84
CA ASP A 502 -39.87 -16.60 -18.44
C ASP A 502 -40.82 -17.44 -17.56
N LYS A 503 -40.28 -18.14 -16.56
CA LYS A 503 -41.04 -18.92 -15.57
C LYS A 503 -41.15 -18.13 -14.26
N GLN A 504 -42.37 -17.71 -13.93
CA GLN A 504 -42.67 -17.12 -12.63
C GLN A 504 -42.45 -18.17 -11.53
N LYS A 505 -41.71 -17.79 -10.47
CA LYS A 505 -41.55 -18.62 -9.28
C LYS A 505 -42.57 -18.16 -8.24
N THR A 506 -43.50 -19.05 -7.92
CA THR A 506 -44.42 -18.88 -6.79
C THR A 506 -43.71 -19.28 -5.51
N ILE A 507 -43.76 -18.41 -4.51
CA ILE A 507 -43.23 -18.64 -3.18
C ILE A 507 -44.39 -19.05 -2.29
N GLU A 508 -44.35 -20.28 -1.83
CA GLU A 508 -45.22 -20.73 -0.75
C GLU A 508 -44.78 -20.07 0.55
N TRP A 509 -45.71 -19.40 1.22
CA TRP A 509 -45.50 -18.79 2.52
C TRP A 509 -46.79 -18.80 3.34
N ASP A 510 -46.67 -18.58 4.64
CA ASP A 510 -47.82 -18.36 5.51
C ASP A 510 -48.22 -16.87 5.47
N GLY A 511 -49.52 -16.60 5.35
CA GLY A 511 -50.07 -15.23 5.30
C GLY A 511 -49.88 -14.48 6.62
N ASN A 512 -49.58 -15.19 7.70
CA ASN A 512 -49.26 -14.64 9.02
C ASN A 512 -47.75 -14.50 9.26
N ALA A 513 -46.89 -14.81 8.29
CA ALA A 513 -45.43 -14.82 8.48
C ALA A 513 -44.82 -13.48 8.93
N LEU A 514 -45.48 -12.37 8.62
CA LEU A 514 -45.03 -11.03 8.99
C LEU A 514 -45.55 -10.56 10.35
N GLN A 515 -46.45 -11.30 10.99
CA GLN A 515 -47.17 -10.86 12.18
C GLN A 515 -46.24 -10.60 13.38
N GLU A 516 -45.23 -11.44 13.59
CA GLU A 516 -44.27 -11.30 14.70
C GLU A 516 -43.11 -10.34 14.38
N MET A 517 -42.97 -9.89 13.12
CA MET A 517 -41.93 -8.95 12.68
C MET A 517 -42.34 -7.50 12.93
N LYS A 518 -42.61 -7.15 14.19
CA LYS A 518 -43.21 -5.87 14.60
C LYS A 518 -42.40 -4.61 14.27
N ASN A 519 -41.12 -4.77 13.95
CA ASN A 519 -40.22 -3.66 13.57
C ASN A 519 -39.84 -3.68 12.08
N LEU A 520 -40.48 -4.51 11.25
CA LEU A 520 -40.24 -4.55 9.81
C LEU A 520 -40.61 -3.20 9.20
N THR A 521 -39.62 -2.51 8.65
CA THR A 521 -39.78 -1.17 8.06
C THR A 521 -39.75 -1.20 6.54
N ALA A 522 -38.99 -2.14 5.95
CA ALA A 522 -38.88 -2.26 4.50
C ALA A 522 -39.09 -3.70 4.02
N LEU A 523 -40.03 -3.86 3.08
CA LEU A 523 -40.29 -5.11 2.37
C LEU A 523 -40.14 -4.89 0.86
N ILE A 524 -39.13 -5.52 0.27
CA ILE A 524 -38.76 -5.40 -1.14
C ILE A 524 -38.85 -6.80 -1.77
N ILE A 525 -39.80 -7.00 -2.69
CA ILE A 525 -40.00 -8.25 -3.42
C ILE A 525 -40.02 -7.95 -4.92
N ARG A 526 -38.96 -8.37 -5.63
CA ARG A 526 -38.82 -8.14 -7.07
C ARG A 526 -38.95 -9.44 -7.85
N ASN A 527 -39.77 -9.42 -8.89
CA ASN A 527 -39.93 -10.52 -9.88
C ASN A 527 -40.41 -11.86 -9.29
N GLY A 528 -40.99 -11.87 -8.08
CA GLY A 528 -41.54 -13.06 -7.43
C GLY A 528 -43.04 -12.93 -7.16
N ILE A 529 -43.77 -14.05 -7.17
CA ILE A 529 -45.20 -14.11 -6.81
C ILE A 529 -45.32 -14.87 -5.50
N LEU A 530 -46.05 -14.33 -4.52
CA LEU A 530 -46.38 -15.07 -3.30
C LEU A 530 -47.62 -15.93 -3.53
N SER A 531 -47.70 -17.10 -2.90
CA SER A 531 -48.81 -18.04 -3.05
C SER A 531 -50.16 -17.50 -2.56
N GLN A 532 -50.12 -16.52 -1.66
CA GLN A 532 -51.30 -15.86 -1.08
C GLN A 532 -50.95 -14.45 -0.62
N ALA A 533 -51.96 -13.60 -0.44
CA ALA A 533 -51.80 -12.27 0.13
C ALA A 533 -51.44 -12.36 1.63
N PRO A 534 -50.71 -11.37 2.18
CA PRO A 534 -50.49 -11.28 3.62
C PRO A 534 -51.82 -11.02 4.33
N ASN A 535 -52.06 -11.70 5.45
CA ASN A 535 -53.20 -11.42 6.32
C ASN A 535 -52.95 -10.17 7.18
N HIS A 536 -51.68 -9.93 7.54
CA HIS A 536 -51.26 -8.82 8.37
C HIS A 536 -50.01 -8.16 7.82
N LEU A 537 -49.97 -6.83 7.84
CA LEU A 537 -48.77 -6.03 7.60
C LEU A 537 -48.40 -5.28 8.89
N PRO A 538 -47.13 -5.29 9.30
CA PRO A 538 -46.71 -4.65 10.53
C PRO A 538 -46.85 -3.12 10.44
N GLU A 539 -47.36 -2.48 11.50
CA GLU A 539 -47.57 -1.02 11.54
C GLU A 539 -46.29 -0.19 11.37
N SER A 540 -45.12 -0.79 11.60
CA SER A 540 -43.80 -0.19 11.39
C SER A 540 -43.41 -0.07 9.91
N LEU A 541 -44.14 -0.71 9.00
CA LEU A 541 -43.80 -0.75 7.58
C LEU A 541 -43.90 0.64 6.96
N ARG A 542 -42.85 1.08 6.28
CA ARG A 542 -42.77 2.38 5.58
C ARG A 542 -42.46 2.22 4.09
N ILE A 543 -41.78 1.15 3.71
CA ILE A 543 -41.37 0.88 2.33
C ILE A 543 -41.97 -0.46 1.89
N LEU A 544 -42.74 -0.42 0.80
CA LEU A 544 -43.30 -1.61 0.17
C LEU A 544 -43.04 -1.53 -1.34
N GLU A 545 -42.04 -2.27 -1.80
CA GLU A 545 -41.74 -2.45 -3.22
C GLU A 545 -42.10 -3.88 -3.60
N TRP A 546 -43.11 -4.04 -4.44
CA TRP A 546 -43.62 -5.37 -4.77
C TRP A 546 -44.02 -5.46 -6.23
N HIS A 547 -43.07 -5.92 -7.06
CA HIS A 547 -43.29 -5.99 -8.49
C HIS A 547 -44.22 -7.16 -8.86
N ARG A 548 -45.21 -6.88 -9.71
CA ARG A 548 -46.06 -7.87 -10.40
C ARG A 548 -47.03 -8.63 -9.48
N HIS A 549 -47.43 -8.05 -8.36
CA HIS A 549 -48.46 -8.63 -7.52
C HIS A 549 -49.86 -8.11 -7.88
N HIS A 550 -50.85 -9.00 -7.92
CA HIS A 550 -52.28 -8.64 -8.04
C HIS A 550 -52.89 -8.15 -6.73
N LEU A 551 -52.14 -7.40 -5.90
CA LEU A 551 -52.66 -6.81 -4.66
C LEU A 551 -53.56 -5.65 -5.07
N HIS A 552 -54.82 -5.95 -5.41
CA HIS A 552 -55.81 -4.91 -5.71
C HIS A 552 -56.13 -4.06 -4.47
N CYS A 553 -55.88 -4.56 -3.25
CA CYS A 553 -55.98 -3.82 -1.99
C CYS A 553 -55.04 -4.42 -0.91
N PRO A 554 -54.33 -3.61 -0.11
CA PRO A 554 -53.67 -4.09 1.13
C PRO A 554 -54.72 -4.59 2.14
N PRO A 555 -54.30 -5.34 3.19
CA PRO A 555 -55.19 -5.79 4.26
C PRO A 555 -56.02 -4.64 4.83
N SER A 556 -57.31 -4.87 5.11
CA SER A 556 -58.26 -3.82 5.50
C SER A 556 -57.92 -3.13 6.83
N ASP A 557 -57.09 -3.76 7.65
CA ASP A 557 -56.59 -3.30 8.94
C ASP A 557 -55.30 -2.47 8.84
N PHE A 558 -54.68 -2.35 7.66
CA PHE A 558 -53.42 -1.65 7.49
C PHE A 558 -53.59 -0.19 7.02
N ASP A 559 -53.07 0.75 7.81
CA ASP A 559 -53.04 2.17 7.47
C ASP A 559 -51.98 2.47 6.41
N THR A 560 -52.43 2.56 5.16
CA THR A 560 -51.55 2.81 4.02
C THR A 560 -50.98 4.23 3.96
N THR A 561 -51.49 5.18 4.76
CA THR A 561 -51.04 6.59 4.73
C THR A 561 -49.59 6.77 5.19
N LYS A 562 -49.04 5.78 5.91
CA LYS A 562 -47.66 5.77 6.42
C LYS A 562 -46.63 5.18 5.43
N LEU A 563 -47.06 4.71 4.26
CA LEU A 563 -46.15 4.17 3.23
C LEU A 563 -45.60 5.28 2.34
N ALA A 564 -44.27 5.41 2.30
CA ALA A 564 -43.57 6.43 1.52
C ALA A 564 -43.29 6.02 0.07
N ILE A 565 -43.00 4.73 -0.17
CA ILE A 565 -42.69 4.19 -1.51
C ILE A 565 -43.69 3.08 -1.83
N ARG A 566 -44.37 3.20 -2.97
CA ARG A 566 -45.29 2.20 -3.53
C ARG A 566 -44.92 1.92 -4.98
N HIS A 567 -44.30 0.78 -5.23
CA HIS A 567 -44.16 0.24 -6.59
C HIS A 567 -44.93 -1.08 -6.65
N PHE A 568 -45.98 -1.13 -7.48
CA PHE A 568 -46.82 -2.31 -7.75
C PHE A 568 -46.40 -2.98 -9.08
#